data_AF-A0A9X4S781-F1
#
_entry.id   AF-A0A9X4S781-F1
#
_cell.length_a   1.000
_cell.length_b   1.000
_cell.length_c   1.000
_cell.angle_alpha   90.00
_cell.angle_beta   90.00
_cell.angle_gamma   90.00
#
_symmetry.space_group_name_H-M   'P 1'
#
loop_
_entity.id
_entity.type
_entity.pdbx_description
1 polymer ?
#
loop_
_entity_poly.entity_id
_entity_poly.type
_entity_poly.pdbx_seq_one_letter_code
_entity_poly.pdbx_strand_id
1 'polypeptide(L)' 'MTSCALVFTGMALANSCPAEMKAIDAKLATKPALAAADQEKVMTLRADGERLHKAGDHGASMKALGEAKKILGL' A
#
# COMPACT_ATOMS: atom_id res chain seq x y z
N MET A 1 15.38 3.59 40.71
CA MET A 1 14.45 2.81 39.86
C MET A 1 14.49 3.43 38.48
N THR A 2 15.40 2.95 37.63
CA THR A 2 15.58 3.45 36.27
C THR A 2 14.85 2.49 35.34
N SER A 3 13.55 2.72 35.16
CA SER A 3 12.76 1.99 34.17
C SER A 3 12.88 2.70 32.82
N CYS A 4 13.88 2.31 32.03
CA CYS A 4 13.81 2.51 30.57
C CYS A 4 12.80 1.51 30.02
N ALA A 5 11.54 1.95 29.90
CA ALA A 5 10.51 1.21 29.21
C ALA A 5 10.82 1.14 27.71
N LEU A 6 10.67 -0.06 27.15
CA LEU A 6 10.94 -0.43 25.78
C LEU A 6 10.12 0.38 24.77
N VAL A 7 10.76 0.83 23.69
CA VAL A 7 10.09 1.16 22.43
C VAL A 7 10.70 0.28 21.33
N PHE A 8 10.15 -0.93 21.20
CA PHE A 8 10.55 -1.91 20.18
C PHE A 8 9.32 -2.27 19.33
N THR A 9 8.84 -1.37 18.47
CA THR A 9 7.81 -1.72 17.45
C THR A 9 7.92 -0.91 16.14
N GLY A 10 9.02 -0.20 15.87
CA GLY A 10 9.14 0.65 14.67
C GLY A 10 9.41 -0.07 13.34
N MET A 11 9.92 -1.30 13.35
CA MET A 11 10.38 -1.97 12.12
C MET A 11 9.25 -2.61 11.30
N ALA A 12 8.11 -2.94 11.90
CA ALA A 12 6.99 -3.56 11.19
C ALA A 12 6.14 -2.54 10.39
N LEU A 13 6.11 -1.27 10.80
CA LEU A 13 5.30 -0.24 10.17
C LEU A 13 5.99 0.41 8.95
N ALA A 14 7.33 0.39 8.90
CA ALA A 14 8.08 0.96 7.78
C ALA A 14 7.87 0.21 6.45
N ASN A 15 7.52 -1.09 6.51
CA ASN A 15 7.42 -1.95 5.34
C ASN A 15 5.99 -2.19 4.85
N SER A 16 4.94 -1.66 5.51
CA SER A 16 3.56 -1.94 5.12
C SER A 16 3.23 -1.39 3.73
N CYS A 17 3.43 -0.09 3.45
CA CYS A 17 3.09 0.48 2.13
C CYS A 17 3.89 -0.18 0.98
N PRO A 18 5.22 -0.38 1.09
CA PRO A 18 5.98 -1.10 0.07
C PRO A 18 5.50 -2.54 -0.18
N ALA A 19 5.11 -3.26 0.88
CA ALA A 19 4.56 -4.61 0.74
C ALA A 19 3.22 -4.62 -0.01
N GLU A 20 2.31 -3.70 0.33
CA GLU A 20 1.02 -3.59 -0.36
C GLU A 20 1.18 -3.18 -1.83
N MET A 21 2.07 -2.23 -2.14
CA MET A 21 2.42 -1.87 -3.51
C MET A 21 2.91 -3.09 -4.30
N LYS A 22 3.82 -3.87 -3.72
CA LYS A 22 4.33 -5.09 -4.35
C LYS A 22 3.23 -6.12 -4.59
N ALA A 23 2.28 -6.28 -3.66
CA ALA A 23 1.15 -7.20 -3.83
C ALA A 23 0.21 -6.76 -4.96
N ILE A 24 -0.07 -5.45 -5.07
CA ILE A 24 -0.84 -4.86 -6.17
C ILE A 24 -0.11 -5.10 -7.51
N ASP A 25 1.18 -4.79 -7.58
CA ASP A 25 2.00 -4.95 -8.78
C ASP A 25 2.04 -6.42 -9.22
N ALA A 26 2.22 -7.35 -8.29
CA ALA A 26 2.21 -8.78 -8.55
C ALA A 26 0.86 -9.25 -9.10
N LYS A 27 -0.25 -8.77 -8.54
CA LYS A 27 -1.59 -9.11 -9.02
C LYS A 27 -1.87 -8.50 -10.40
N LEU A 28 -1.48 -7.25 -10.66
CA LEU A 28 -1.59 -6.65 -11.99
C LEU A 28 -0.78 -7.41 -13.04
N ALA A 29 0.40 -7.92 -12.68
CA ALA A 29 1.23 -8.73 -13.57
C ALA A 29 0.57 -10.04 -14.01
N THR A 30 -0.38 -10.58 -13.24
CA THR A 30 -1.19 -11.74 -13.67
C THR A 30 -2.26 -11.39 -14.70
N LYS A 31 -2.37 -10.12 -15.12
CA LYS A 31 -3.37 -9.60 -16.07
C LYS A 31 -4.80 -10.01 -15.66
N PRO A 32 -5.26 -9.61 -14.46
CA PRO A 32 -6.58 -9.97 -13.98
C PRO A 32 -7.64 -9.42 -14.93
N ALA A 33 -8.72 -10.18 -15.13
CA ALA A 33 -9.86 -9.71 -15.90
C ALA A 33 -10.58 -8.60 -15.12
N LEU A 34 -10.34 -7.35 -15.50
CA LEU A 34 -10.94 -6.15 -14.92
C LEU A 34 -11.61 -5.33 -16.04
N ALA A 35 -12.64 -4.57 -15.69
CA ALA A 35 -13.13 -3.52 -16.57
C ALA A 35 -12.01 -2.47 -16.79
N ALA A 36 -11.98 -1.84 -17.96
CA ALA A 36 -10.95 -0.84 -18.27
C ALA A 36 -10.87 0.30 -17.22
N ALA A 37 -12.03 0.75 -16.76
CA ALA A 37 -12.13 1.78 -15.71
C ALA A 37 -11.54 1.31 -14.37
N ASP A 38 -11.73 0.03 -14.01
CA ASP A 38 -11.16 -0.54 -12.78
C ASP A 38 -9.65 -0.71 -12.90
N GLN A 39 -9.15 -1.10 -14.08
CA GLN A 39 -7.72 -1.20 -14.33
C GLN A 39 -7.04 0.17 -14.21
N GLU A 40 -7.60 1.21 -14.83
CA GLU A 40 -7.12 2.59 -14.72
C GLU A 40 -7.13 3.05 -13.27
N LYS A 41 -8.25 2.84 -12.55
CA LYS A 41 -8.38 3.23 -11.16
C LYS A 41 -7.35 2.56 -10.25
N VAL A 42 -7.10 1.26 -10.43
CA VAL A 42 -6.07 0.53 -9.67
C VAL A 42 -4.68 1.10 -9.95
N MET A 43 -4.35 1.40 -11.21
CA MET A 43 -3.06 1.99 -11.57
C MET A 43 -2.87 3.37 -10.94
N THR A 44 -3.90 4.22 -10.97
CA THR A 44 -3.88 5.54 -10.32
C THR A 44 -3.69 5.41 -8.82
N LEU A 45 -4.50 4.57 -8.15
CA LEU A 45 -4.40 4.35 -6.70
C LEU A 45 -3.05 3.79 -6.27
N ARG A 46 -2.46 2.89 -7.08
CA ARG A 46 -1.10 2.38 -6.86
C ARG A 46 -0.08 3.54 -6.95
N ALA A 47 -0.12 4.33 -8.02
CA ALA A 47 0.80 5.44 -8.21
C ALA A 47 0.67 6.51 -7.11
N ASP A 48 -0.57 6.80 -6.69
CA ASP A 48 -0.88 7.71 -5.59
C ASP A 48 -0.33 7.18 -4.26
N GLY A 49 -0.50 5.88 -3.98
CA GLY A 49 0.06 5.25 -2.79
C GLY A 49 1.59 5.39 -2.72
N GLU A 50 2.29 5.18 -3.84
CA GLU A 50 3.75 5.39 -3.89
C GLU A 50 4.13 6.86 -3.66
N ARG A 51 3.43 7.81 -4.29
CA ARG A 51 3.67 9.24 -4.11
C ARG A 51 3.48 9.65 -2.64
N LEU A 52 2.38 9.22 -2.03
CA LEU A 52 2.05 9.52 -0.64
C LEU A 52 3.06 8.89 0.32
N HIS A 53 3.49 7.65 0.08
CA HIS A 53 4.56 7.01 0.83
C HIS A 53 5.86 7.81 0.77
N LYS A 54 6.29 8.23 -0.43
CA LYS A 54 7.50 9.05 -0.62
C LYS A 54 7.38 10.43 0.05
N ALA A 55 6.17 10.95 0.18
CA ALA A 55 5.88 12.20 0.89
C ALA A 55 5.79 12.04 2.42
N GLY A 56 5.89 10.81 2.95
CA GLY A 56 5.75 10.51 4.38
C GLY A 56 4.30 10.38 4.87
N ASP A 57 3.30 10.56 3.99
CA ASP A 57 1.89 10.39 4.33
C ASP A 57 1.48 8.91 4.24
N HIS A 58 1.91 8.13 5.22
CA HIS A 58 1.65 6.70 5.28
C HIS A 58 0.16 6.36 5.44
N GLY A 59 -0.60 7.21 6.13
CA GLY A 59 -2.04 7.01 6.31
C GLY A 59 -2.80 7.11 5.00
N ALA A 60 -2.56 8.18 4.23
CA ALA A 60 -3.18 8.35 2.92
C ALA A 60 -2.69 7.30 1.92
N SER A 61 -1.39 6.94 1.97
CA SER A 61 -0.83 5.85 1.17
C SER A 61 -1.58 4.55 1.40
N MET A 62 -1.72 4.11 2.66
CA MET A 62 -2.42 2.87 2.99
C MET A 62 -3.89 2.90 2.58
N LYS A 63 -4.56 4.05 2.67
CA LYS A 63 -5.94 4.21 2.19
C LYS A 63 -6.04 3.98 0.67
N ALA A 64 -5.20 4.64 -0.11
CA ALA A 64 -5.18 4.48 -1.56
C ALA A 64 -4.85 3.03 -1.98
N LEU A 65 -3.81 2.44 -1.37
CA LEU A 65 -3.41 1.06 -1.65
C LEU A 65 -4.48 0.05 -1.21
N GLY A 66 -5.18 0.29 -0.09
CA GLY A 66 -6.31 -0.53 0.34
C GLY A 66 -7.48 -0.51 -0.64
N GLU A 67 -7.80 0.65 -1.22
CA GLU A 67 -8.81 0.76 -2.26
C GLU A 67 -8.42 0.01 -3.53
N ALA A 68 -7.15 0.09 -3.95
CA ALA A 68 -6.63 -0.67 -5.09
C ALA A 68 -6.75 -2.18 -4.87
N LYS A 69 -6.37 -2.65 -3.68
CA LYS A 69 -6.49 -4.06 -3.28
C LYS A 69 -7.93 -4.56 -3.33
N LYS A 70 -8.88 -3.77 -2.84
CA LYS A 70 -10.31 -4.12 -2.88
C LYS A 70 -10.81 -4.35 -4.30
N ILE A 71 -10.41 -3.52 -5.27
CA ILE A 71 -10.76 -3.71 -6.68
C ILE A 71 -10.11 -4.98 -7.24
N LEU A 72 -8.88 -5.28 -6.82
CA LEU A 72 -8.14 -6.46 -7.24
C LEU A 72 -8.55 -7.77 -6.53
N GLY A 73 -9.42 -7.69 -5.52
CA GLY A 73 -9.81 -8.83 -4.69
C GLY A 73 -8.68 -9.36 -3.80
N LEU A 74 -7.83 -8.47 -3.28
CA LEU A 74 -6.72 -8.75 -2.35
C LEU A 74 -7.04 -8.31 -0.91
#